data_AF-A0A7Y1A9E7-F1
#
_entry.id   AF-A0A7Y1A9E7-F1
#
_cell.length_a   1.000
_cell.length_b   1.000
_cell.length_c   1.000
_cell.angle_alpha   90.00
_cell.angle_beta   90.00
_cell.angle_gamma   90.00
#
_symmetry.space_group_name_H-M   'P 1'
#
loop_
_entity.id
_entity.type
_entity.pdbx_description
1 polymer ?
#
loop_
_entity_poly.entity_id
_entity_poly.type
_entity_poly.pdbx_seq_one_letter_code
_entity_poly.pdbx_strand_id
1 'polypeptide(L)'
;MTKDEISLSEIYIYFIGEVRTISIVFFVLLSLGVAYAMTRPTLYMSVASVIVGNSISLDSSTSKQLENPEVVVYKYSHGSTITPVKNTNIVEVSAIAEDRKSSIQKVQISINDIVKAQNDIYQNQENKFIKYLAILEITDTTKMQILSILQDASSSSATHSSEIATTELPYSGKIYKIMFATILIATLAALAAGAIKGFVIACGK
;
A
#
# COMPACT_ATOMS: atom_id res chain seq x y z
N MET A 1 -20.89 -52.91 23.25
CA MET A 1 -20.07 -51.86 22.62
C MET A 1 -20.85 -51.30 21.45
N THR A 2 -21.79 -50.42 21.72
CA THR A 2 -22.53 -49.67 20.70
C THR A 2 -21.88 -48.30 20.61
N LYS A 3 -21.41 -47.97 19.42
CA LYS A 3 -20.76 -46.70 19.11
C LYS A 3 -21.70 -45.55 19.47
N ASP A 4 -21.29 -44.70 20.40
CA ASP A 4 -21.83 -43.35 20.62
C ASP A 4 -21.51 -42.48 19.40
N GLU A 5 -22.17 -42.73 18.27
CA GLU A 5 -22.13 -41.85 17.12
C GLU A 5 -23.24 -40.80 17.29
N ILE A 6 -22.86 -39.61 17.77
CA ILE A 6 -23.74 -38.44 17.83
C ILE A 6 -24.27 -38.19 16.41
N SER A 7 -25.58 -38.32 16.22
CA SER A 7 -26.19 -38.09 14.91
C SER A 7 -26.32 -36.59 14.64
N LEU A 8 -26.10 -36.18 13.37
CA LEU A 8 -26.34 -34.80 12.92
C LEU A 8 -27.77 -34.34 13.18
N SER A 9 -28.74 -35.26 13.19
CA SER A 9 -30.14 -34.96 13.51
C SER A 9 -30.33 -34.57 14.97
N GLU A 10 -29.60 -35.19 15.90
CA GLU A 10 -29.67 -34.89 17.33
C GLU A 10 -29.04 -33.53 17.64
N ILE A 11 -27.92 -33.23 16.98
CA ILE A 11 -27.29 -31.89 17.02
C ILE A 11 -28.29 -30.83 16.54
N TYR A 12 -28.96 -31.06 15.42
CA TYR A 12 -29.92 -30.12 14.86
C TYR A 12 -31.11 -29.85 15.79
N ILE A 13 -31.71 -30.91 16.36
CA ILE A 13 -32.83 -30.79 17.31
C ILE A 13 -32.40 -30.08 18.59
N TYR A 14 -31.18 -30.32 19.08
CA TYR A 14 -30.64 -29.61 20.23
C TYR A 14 -30.51 -28.09 19.96
N PHE A 15 -29.94 -27.72 18.81
CA PHE A 15 -29.78 -26.31 18.45
C PHE A 15 -31.11 -25.60 18.19
N ILE A 16 -32.14 -26.30 17.66
CA ILE A 16 -33.44 -25.68 17.39
C ILE A 16 -34.17 -25.26 18.68
N GLY A 17 -33.98 -26.01 19.77
CA GLY A 17 -34.51 -25.66 21.09
C GLY A 17 -33.90 -24.38 21.66
N GLU A 18 -32.67 -24.06 21.27
CA GLU A 18 -31.90 -22.91 21.76
C GLU A 18 -31.81 -21.74 20.77
N VAL A 19 -32.50 -21.82 19.62
CA VAL A 19 -32.48 -20.81 18.54
C VAL A 19 -32.71 -19.40 19.07
N ARG A 20 -33.66 -19.20 19.99
CA ARG A 20 -33.95 -17.87 20.54
C ARG A 20 -32.74 -17.26 21.24
N THR A 21 -32.01 -18.04 22.03
CA THR A 21 -30.81 -17.56 22.75
C THR A 21 -29.67 -17.31 21.77
N ILE A 22 -29.47 -18.21 20.81
CA ILE A 22 -28.45 -18.07 19.76
C ILE A 22 -28.69 -16.79 18.96
N SER A 23 -29.94 -16.55 18.51
CA SER A 23 -30.29 -15.35 17.75
C SER A 23 -30.07 -14.07 18.56
N ILE A 24 -30.48 -14.02 19.83
CA ILE A 24 -30.28 -12.84 20.67
C ILE A 24 -28.79 -12.51 20.82
N VAL A 25 -27.97 -13.51 21.18
CA VAL A 25 -26.53 -13.31 21.36
C VAL A 25 -25.87 -12.88 20.05
N PHE A 26 -26.27 -13.49 18.93
CA PHE A 26 -25.77 -13.11 17.60
C PHE A 26 -26.07 -11.65 17.27
N PHE A 27 -27.32 -11.20 17.40
CA PHE A 27 -27.70 -9.82 17.07
C PHE A 27 -27.08 -8.77 18.01
N VAL A 28 -26.88 -9.11 19.29
CA VAL A 28 -26.18 -8.22 20.23
C VAL A 28 -24.71 -8.04 19.82
N LEU A 29 -23.99 -9.13 19.55
CA LEU A 29 -22.59 -9.04 19.12
C LEU A 29 -22.43 -8.40 17.74
N LEU A 30 -23.35 -8.70 16.83
CA LEU A 30 -23.37 -8.09 15.51
C LEU A 30 -23.57 -6.58 15.61
N SER A 31 -24.54 -6.11 16.41
CA SER A 31 -24.80 -4.67 16.56
C SER A 31 -23.61 -3.94 17.19
N LEU A 32 -22.93 -4.54 18.16
CA LEU A 32 -21.68 -4.00 18.72
C LEU A 32 -20.56 -3.89 17.68
N GLY A 33 -20.35 -4.92 16.86
CA GLY A 33 -19.30 -4.86 15.84
C GLY A 33 -19.63 -3.93 14.66
N VAL A 34 -20.91 -3.79 14.31
CA VAL A 34 -21.38 -2.76 13.36
C VAL A 34 -21.14 -1.36 13.91
N ALA A 35 -21.50 -1.11 15.17
CA ALA A 35 -21.25 0.17 15.83
C ALA A 35 -19.75 0.49 15.87
N TYR A 36 -18.91 -0.49 16.21
CA TYR A 36 -17.45 -0.35 16.17
C TYR A 36 -16.91 -0.07 14.76
N ALA A 37 -17.45 -0.71 13.72
CA ALA A 37 -17.05 -0.44 12.35
C ALA A 37 -17.41 1.00 11.94
N MET A 38 -18.55 1.51 12.40
CA MET A 38 -19.01 2.87 12.12
C MET A 38 -18.23 3.96 12.86
N THR A 39 -17.63 3.67 14.02
CA THR A 39 -16.77 4.64 14.73
C THR A 39 -15.37 4.76 14.14
N ARG A 40 -15.00 3.92 13.15
CA ARG A 40 -13.71 4.02 12.47
C ARG A 40 -13.68 5.25 11.55
N PRO A 41 -12.60 6.06 11.61
CA PRO A 41 -12.50 7.26 10.79
C PRO A 41 -12.39 6.90 9.30
N THR A 42 -12.92 7.77 8.46
CA THR A 42 -12.63 7.78 7.02
C THR A 42 -11.18 8.17 6.82
N LEU A 43 -10.46 7.41 6.00
CA LEU A 43 -9.10 7.73 5.60
C LEU A 43 -9.12 8.20 4.14
N TYR A 44 -8.08 8.91 3.73
CA TYR A 44 -7.86 9.31 2.35
C TYR A 44 -6.53 8.72 1.89
N MET A 45 -6.53 8.14 0.70
CA MET A 45 -5.34 7.61 0.07
C MET A 45 -5.06 8.39 -1.21
N SER A 46 -3.92 9.05 -1.25
CA SER A 46 -3.43 9.75 -2.45
C SER A 46 -2.35 8.90 -3.10
N VAL A 47 -2.39 8.81 -4.43
CA VAL A 47 -1.46 8.01 -5.25
C VAL A 47 -0.99 8.84 -6.43
N ALA A 48 0.29 8.77 -6.76
CA ALA A 48 0.88 9.35 -7.96
C ALA A 48 1.98 8.45 -8.50
N SER A 49 2.17 8.45 -9.80
CA SER A 49 3.26 7.75 -10.47
C SER A 49 4.40 8.71 -10.78
N VAL A 50 5.63 8.31 -10.47
CA VAL A 50 6.85 9.01 -10.81
C VAL A 50 7.61 8.15 -11.82
N ILE A 51 7.80 8.68 -13.02
CA ILE A 51 8.61 8.07 -14.06
C ILE A 51 10.05 8.50 -13.81
N VAL A 52 10.88 7.60 -13.29
CA VAL A 52 12.31 7.84 -13.08
C VAL A 52 13.02 7.77 -14.43
N GLY A 53 13.83 8.77 -14.75
CA GLY A 53 14.61 8.76 -15.98
C GLY A 53 15.65 7.63 -16.04
N ASN A 54 16.10 7.28 -17.25
CA ASN A 54 17.20 6.33 -17.44
C ASN A 54 18.55 7.06 -17.45
N SER A 55 19.52 6.66 -16.60
CA SER A 55 20.88 7.21 -16.69
C SER A 55 21.74 6.38 -17.61
N ILE A 56 22.54 7.07 -18.41
CA ILE A 56 23.73 6.52 -19.02
C ILE A 56 24.86 6.65 -17.98
N SER A 57 25.26 5.52 -17.38
CA SER A 57 26.41 5.50 -16.47
C SER A 57 27.70 5.64 -17.27
N LEU A 58 28.36 6.79 -17.16
CA LEU A 58 29.64 7.07 -17.85
C LEU A 58 30.87 6.61 -17.08
N ASP A 59 30.68 6.03 -15.91
CA ASP A 59 31.73 5.67 -14.98
C ASP A 59 31.47 4.21 -14.55
N SER A 60 32.33 3.29 -15.01
CA SER A 60 32.24 1.85 -14.71
C SER A 60 32.53 1.52 -13.24
N SER A 61 33.00 2.52 -12.48
CA SER A 61 33.51 2.36 -11.11
C SER A 61 32.63 2.99 -10.03
N THR A 62 31.64 3.83 -10.38
CA THR A 62 30.77 4.47 -9.37
C THR A 62 29.42 3.77 -9.18
N SER A 63 29.17 3.39 -7.92
CA SER A 63 27.90 2.90 -7.35
C SER A 63 26.72 3.91 -7.41
N LYS A 64 26.86 5.08 -8.03
CA LYS A 64 25.80 6.10 -8.14
C LYS A 64 25.30 6.23 -9.58
N GLN A 65 24.71 5.15 -10.08
CA GLN A 65 23.69 5.24 -11.14
C GLN A 65 22.48 6.02 -10.61
N LEU A 66 21.60 6.52 -11.47
CA LEU A 66 20.26 6.91 -11.00
C LEU A 66 19.68 5.73 -10.24
N GLU A 67 19.02 6.04 -9.14
CA GLU A 67 18.50 4.99 -8.28
C GLU A 67 17.44 4.21 -9.06
N ASN A 68 17.70 2.91 -9.25
CA ASN A 68 16.71 1.99 -9.78
C ASN A 68 15.43 2.15 -8.94
N PRO A 69 14.22 2.09 -9.55
CA PRO A 69 12.94 2.03 -8.85
C PRO A 69 12.96 1.22 -7.55
N GLU A 70 13.68 0.08 -7.51
CA GLU A 70 13.82 -0.77 -6.32
C GLU A 70 14.62 -0.13 -5.17
N VAL A 71 15.58 0.74 -5.47
CA VAL A 71 16.41 1.48 -4.49
C VAL A 71 15.66 2.70 -3.96
N VAL A 72 14.90 3.38 -4.83
CA VAL A 72 14.05 4.53 -4.48
C VAL A 72 13.04 4.16 -3.38
N VAL A 73 12.53 2.94 -3.41
CA VAL A 73 11.58 2.39 -2.42
C VAL A 73 12.13 2.48 -1.00
N TYR A 74 13.39 2.12 -0.77
CA TYR A 74 13.94 2.02 0.58
C TYR A 74 14.38 3.37 1.15
N LYS A 75 14.72 4.32 0.28
CA LYS A 75 15.34 5.58 0.70
C LYS A 75 14.31 6.68 0.97
N TYR A 76 13.20 6.67 0.24
CA TYR A 76 12.21 7.75 0.24
C TYR A 76 10.86 7.37 0.89
N SER A 77 10.76 6.20 1.54
CA SER A 77 9.52 5.72 2.19
C SER A 77 9.10 6.49 3.45
N HIS A 78 9.61 7.70 3.68
CA HIS A 78 9.35 8.48 4.89
C HIS A 78 7.93 9.06 4.83
N GLY A 79 6.97 8.32 5.40
CA GLY A 79 5.57 8.75 5.51
C GLY A 79 4.69 8.45 4.30
N SER A 80 5.26 7.87 3.24
CA SER A 80 4.60 7.43 2.02
C SER A 80 5.08 6.02 1.66
N THR A 81 4.19 5.19 1.14
CA THR A 81 4.51 3.88 0.57
C THR A 81 4.92 4.07 -0.87
N ILE A 82 6.13 3.62 -1.20
CA ILE A 82 6.70 3.68 -2.53
C ILE A 82 6.74 2.26 -3.09
N THR A 83 6.15 2.05 -4.26
CA THR A 83 6.06 0.73 -4.90
C THR A 83 6.63 0.80 -6.31
N PRO A 84 7.62 -0.03 -6.67
CA PRO A 84 8.15 -0.05 -8.03
C PRO A 84 7.20 -0.85 -8.92
N VAL A 85 6.89 -0.32 -10.10
CA VAL A 85 6.14 -1.08 -11.12
C VAL A 85 7.14 -1.99 -11.83
N LYS A 86 6.96 -3.31 -11.68
CA LYS A 86 7.90 -4.32 -12.18
C LYS A 86 8.23 -4.12 -13.65
N ASN A 87 9.52 -4.26 -13.99
CA ASN A 87 10.05 -4.15 -15.35
C ASN A 87 9.79 -2.78 -16.01
N THR A 88 9.55 -1.73 -15.23
CA THR A 88 9.43 -0.36 -15.72
C THR A 88 10.32 0.57 -14.89
N ASN A 89 10.53 1.77 -15.39
CA ASN A 89 11.18 2.87 -14.67
C ASN A 89 10.19 3.68 -13.82
N ILE A 90 9.01 3.12 -13.52
CA ILE A 90 7.92 3.81 -12.83
C ILE A 90 7.89 3.40 -11.37
N VAL A 91 7.69 4.40 -10.52
CA VAL A 91 7.53 4.26 -9.08
C VAL A 91 6.21 4.88 -8.67
N GLU A 92 5.33 4.10 -8.04
CA GLU A 92 4.10 4.58 -7.46
C GLU A 92 4.35 5.08 -6.03
N VAL A 93 4.01 6.33 -5.77
CA VAL A 93 4.08 6.95 -4.44
C VAL A 93 2.66 7.07 -3.91
N SER A 94 2.41 6.50 -2.74
CA SER A 94 1.10 6.54 -2.09
C SER A 94 1.22 6.96 -0.64
N ALA A 95 0.24 7.72 -0.13
CA ALA A 95 0.16 8.03 1.30
C ALA A 95 -1.27 7.89 1.78
N ILE A 96 -1.41 7.50 3.05
CA ILE A 96 -2.71 7.40 3.73
C ILE A 96 -2.72 8.40 4.89
N ALA A 97 -3.78 9.20 4.99
CA ALA A 97 -3.99 10.13 6.10
C ALA A 97 -5.48 10.28 6.44
N GLU A 98 -5.80 10.82 7.61
CA GLU A 98 -7.17 11.13 8.02
C GLU A 98 -7.76 12.35 7.31
N ASP A 99 -6.89 13.21 6.78
CA ASP A 99 -7.25 14.41 6.03
C ASP A 99 -6.74 14.34 4.59
N ARG A 100 -7.59 14.75 3.64
CA ARG A 100 -7.28 14.74 2.21
C ARG A 100 -6.05 15.60 1.89
N LYS A 101 -5.94 16.79 2.47
CA LYS A 101 -4.83 17.72 2.21
C LYS A 101 -3.53 17.16 2.77
N SER A 102 -3.56 16.56 3.96
CA SER A 102 -2.40 15.88 4.55
C SER A 102 -1.91 14.71 3.68
N SER A 103 -2.84 13.90 3.14
CA SER A 103 -2.50 12.78 2.24
C SER A 103 -1.77 13.26 0.98
N ILE A 104 -2.29 14.31 0.33
CA ILE A 104 -1.68 14.92 -0.88
C ILE A 104 -0.31 15.51 -0.54
N GLN A 105 -0.18 16.23 0.57
CA GLN A 105 1.09 16.86 0.98
C GLN A 105 2.19 15.82 1.20
N LYS A 106 1.89 14.68 1.84
CA LYS A 106 2.86 13.60 2.04
C LYS A 106 3.36 13.03 0.72
N VAL A 107 2.45 12.77 -0.22
CA VAL A 107 2.81 12.32 -1.57
C VAL A 107 3.68 13.35 -2.27
N GLN A 108 3.31 14.63 -2.22
CA GLN A 108 4.04 15.70 -2.89
C GLN A 108 5.44 15.93 -2.33
N ILE A 109 5.64 15.82 -1.01
CA ILE A 109 6.96 15.88 -0.38
C ILE A 109 7.83 14.73 -0.90
N SER A 110 7.32 13.49 -0.88
CA SER A 110 8.07 12.34 -1.37
C SER A 110 8.42 12.46 -2.86
N ILE A 111 7.51 12.95 -3.70
CA ILE A 111 7.79 13.20 -5.13
C ILE A 111 8.90 14.25 -5.28
N ASN A 112 8.82 15.36 -4.57
CA ASN A 112 9.82 16.42 -4.65
C ASN A 112 11.21 15.93 -4.24
N ASP A 113 11.29 15.10 -3.19
CA ASP A 113 12.55 14.51 -2.74
C ASP A 113 13.15 13.56 -3.80
N ILE A 114 12.31 12.72 -4.42
CA ILE A 114 12.73 11.83 -5.51
C ILE A 114 13.23 12.65 -6.71
N VAL A 115 12.43 13.62 -7.18
CA VAL A 115 12.78 14.46 -8.34
C VAL A 115 14.07 15.21 -8.10
N LYS A 116 14.22 15.83 -6.92
CA LYS A 116 15.43 16.57 -6.56
C LYS A 116 16.65 15.66 -6.53
N ALA A 117 16.56 14.50 -5.89
CA ALA A 117 17.67 13.57 -5.80
C ALA A 117 18.10 13.02 -7.18
N GLN A 118 17.14 12.66 -8.03
CA GLN A 118 17.44 12.22 -9.39
C GLN A 118 18.09 13.34 -10.22
N ASN A 119 17.58 14.57 -10.10
CA ASN A 119 18.17 15.73 -10.77
C ASN A 119 19.62 16.00 -10.31
N ASP A 120 19.89 15.90 -9.00
CA ASP A 120 21.24 16.08 -8.45
C ASP A 120 22.21 15.00 -8.97
N ILE A 121 21.75 13.74 -9.10
CA ILE A 121 22.55 12.65 -9.67
C ILE A 121 22.84 12.91 -11.15
N TYR A 122 21.84 13.33 -11.93
CA TYR A 122 21.99 13.67 -13.34
C TYR A 122 22.98 14.81 -13.56
N GLN A 123 22.81 15.94 -12.84
CA GLN A 123 23.69 17.10 -12.95
C GLN A 123 25.16 16.73 -12.62
N ASN A 124 25.37 15.82 -11.68
CA ASN A 124 26.71 15.32 -11.39
C ASN A 124 27.28 14.48 -12.54
N GLN A 125 26.47 13.61 -13.17
CA GLN A 125 26.89 12.81 -14.33
C GLN A 125 27.19 13.68 -15.55
N GLU A 126 26.35 14.68 -15.83
CA GLU A 126 26.55 15.67 -16.90
C GLU A 126 27.87 16.42 -16.71
N ASN A 127 28.12 16.93 -15.51
CA ASN A 127 29.37 17.63 -15.19
C ASN A 127 30.61 16.73 -15.33
N LYS A 128 30.52 15.45 -14.97
CA LYS A 128 31.60 14.47 -15.20
C LYS A 128 31.85 14.25 -16.70
N PHE A 129 30.78 14.13 -17.50
CA PHE A 129 30.89 13.94 -18.94
C PHE A 129 31.59 15.12 -19.62
N ILE A 130 31.17 16.35 -19.29
CA ILE A 130 31.78 17.58 -19.81
C ILE A 130 33.29 17.61 -19.50
N LYS A 131 33.69 17.19 -18.30
CA LYS A 131 35.11 17.08 -17.93
C LYS A 131 35.85 16.05 -18.79
N TYR A 132 35.27 14.89 -19.06
CA TYR A 132 35.90 13.89 -19.94
C TYR A 132 36.04 14.39 -21.37
N LEU A 133 35.03 15.08 -21.92
CA LEU A 133 35.12 15.69 -23.25
C LEU A 133 36.23 16.74 -23.33
N ALA A 134 36.44 17.51 -22.26
CA ALA A 134 37.52 18.50 -22.18
C ALA A 134 38.92 17.85 -22.14
N ILE A 135 39.06 16.69 -21.47
CA ILE A 135 40.33 15.94 -21.40
C ILE A 135 40.68 15.28 -22.75
N LEU A 136 39.67 14.86 -23.51
CA LEU A 136 39.84 14.13 -24.78
C LEU A 136 40.18 15.03 -25.98
N GLU A 137 40.40 16.34 -25.79
CA GLU A 137 40.71 17.32 -26.86
C GLU A 137 39.80 17.20 -28.10
N ILE A 138 38.52 16.90 -27.87
CA ILE A 138 37.54 16.78 -28.96
C ILE A 138 37.34 18.16 -29.59
N THR A 139 37.43 18.23 -30.92
CA THR A 139 37.24 19.46 -31.71
C THR A 139 35.93 20.17 -31.35
N ASP A 140 35.96 21.51 -31.35
CA ASP A 140 34.86 22.36 -30.87
C ASP A 140 33.50 22.08 -31.53
N THR A 141 33.50 21.72 -32.82
CA THR A 141 32.30 21.36 -33.57
C THR A 141 31.70 20.03 -33.12
N THR A 142 32.54 19.01 -32.91
CA THR A 142 32.13 17.68 -32.43
C THR A 142 31.66 17.76 -30.98
N LYS A 143 32.33 18.59 -30.16
CA LYS A 143 31.94 18.87 -28.77
C LYS A 143 30.55 19.53 -28.69
N MET A 144 30.25 20.52 -29.54
CA MET A 144 28.92 21.15 -29.60
C MET A 144 27.82 20.15 -29.97
N GLN A 145 28.03 19.29 -30.96
CA GLN A 145 27.05 18.26 -31.34
C GLN A 145 26.82 17.23 -30.24
N ILE A 146 27.88 16.81 -29.56
CA ILE A 146 27.78 15.86 -28.44
C ILE A 146 27.02 16.50 -27.26
N LEU A 147 27.29 17.77 -26.95
CA LEU A 147 26.58 18.50 -25.89
C LEU A 147 25.11 18.71 -26.23
N SER A 148 24.77 19.01 -27.49
CA SER A 148 23.36 19.15 -27.89
C SER A 148 22.61 17.82 -27.79
N ILE A 149 23.21 16.70 -28.22
CA ILE A 149 22.62 15.37 -28.07
C ILE A 149 22.43 15.01 -26.59
N LEU A 150 23.39 15.36 -25.74
CA LEU A 150 23.28 15.15 -24.29
C LEU A 150 22.13 15.97 -23.69
N GLN A 151 21.98 17.21 -24.11
CA GLN A 151 20.93 18.11 -23.63
C GLN A 151 19.54 17.65 -24.11
N ASP A 152 19.43 17.18 -25.34
CA ASP A 152 18.20 16.58 -25.88
C ASP A 152 17.85 15.27 -25.13
N ALA A 153 18.83 14.40 -24.90
CA ALA A 153 18.66 13.18 -24.12
C ALA A 153 18.29 13.47 -22.65
N SER A 154 18.84 14.55 -22.08
CA SER A 154 18.52 15.05 -20.73
C SER A 154 17.06 15.48 -20.63
N SER A 155 16.58 16.27 -21.60
CA SER A 155 15.19 16.69 -21.65
C SER A 155 14.21 15.51 -21.79
N SER A 156 14.60 14.47 -22.55
CA SER A 156 13.80 13.26 -22.74
C SER A 156 13.88 12.28 -21.57
N SER A 157 14.88 12.40 -20.70
CA SER A 157 15.10 11.51 -19.55
C SER A 157 14.78 12.19 -18.22
N ALA A 158 14.13 13.36 -18.25
CA ALA A 158 13.67 14.06 -17.06
C ALA A 158 12.66 13.21 -16.27
N THR A 159 12.75 13.27 -14.95
CA THR A 159 11.82 12.55 -14.07
C THR A 159 10.49 13.31 -14.04
N HIS A 160 9.40 12.65 -14.45
CA HIS A 160 8.07 13.25 -14.51
C HIS A 160 7.13 12.62 -13.48
N SER A 161 6.30 13.45 -12.84
CA SER A 161 5.21 12.97 -11.99
C SER A 161 3.89 13.05 -12.74
N SER A 162 3.06 12.02 -12.60
CA SER A 162 1.66 12.07 -12.99
C SER A 162 0.86 12.96 -12.02
N GLU A 163 -0.38 13.26 -12.39
CA GLU A 163 -1.35 13.90 -11.50
C GLU A 163 -1.62 13.02 -10.25
N ILE A 164 -1.84 13.67 -9.11
CA ILE A 164 -2.13 12.99 -7.84
C ILE A 164 -3.61 12.61 -7.80
N ALA A 165 -3.91 11.33 -7.95
CA ALA A 165 -5.25 10.80 -7.74
C ALA A 165 -5.49 10.63 -6.23
N THR A 166 -6.65 11.02 -5.71
CA THR A 166 -7.02 10.78 -4.31
C THR A 166 -8.32 10.02 -4.23
N THR A 167 -8.29 8.90 -3.51
CA THR A 167 -9.44 8.03 -3.25
C THR A 167 -9.81 8.09 -1.78
N GLU A 168 -11.10 8.18 -1.49
CA GLU A 168 -11.62 8.08 -0.14
C GLU A 168 -11.68 6.61 0.29
N LEU A 169 -11.21 6.32 1.49
CA LEU A 169 -11.27 5.02 2.16
C LEU A 169 -12.24 5.13 3.33
N PRO A 170 -13.56 5.01 3.08
CA PRO A 170 -14.55 5.06 4.14
C PRO A 170 -14.29 3.95 5.17
N TYR A 171 -14.44 4.29 6.46
CA TYR A 171 -14.26 3.35 7.57
C TYR A 171 -12.89 2.65 7.54
N SER A 172 -11.82 3.41 7.36
CA SER A 172 -10.44 2.92 7.24
C SER A 172 -10.18 1.97 6.05
N GLY A 173 -11.13 1.85 5.10
CA GLY A 173 -11.04 0.90 3.98
C GLY A 173 -11.07 -0.57 4.41
N LYS A 174 -11.40 -0.85 5.68
CA LYS A 174 -11.38 -2.20 6.28
C LYS A 174 -12.77 -2.69 6.71
N ILE A 175 -13.83 -1.99 6.33
CA ILE A 175 -15.20 -2.33 6.76
C ILE A 175 -15.57 -3.77 6.46
N TYR A 176 -15.27 -4.28 5.27
CA TYR A 176 -15.55 -5.66 4.90
C TYR A 176 -14.80 -6.67 5.79
N LYS A 177 -13.53 -6.39 6.11
CA LYS A 177 -12.71 -7.25 6.99
C LYS A 177 -13.27 -7.25 8.42
N ILE A 178 -13.65 -6.07 8.93
CA ILE A 178 -14.21 -5.92 10.27
C ILE A 178 -15.59 -6.59 10.36
N MET A 179 -16.46 -6.40 9.37
CA MET A 179 -17.78 -7.03 9.31
C MET A 179 -17.68 -8.55 9.24
N PHE A 180 -16.79 -9.08 8.39
CA PHE A 180 -16.57 -10.52 8.28
C PHE A 180 -16.08 -11.12 9.61
N ALA A 181 -15.07 -10.51 10.23
CA ALA A 181 -14.56 -10.95 11.53
C ALA A 181 -15.64 -10.88 12.62
N THR A 182 -16.44 -9.80 12.64
CA THR A 182 -17.57 -9.63 13.56
C THR A 182 -18.60 -10.75 13.40
N ILE A 183 -19.02 -11.04 12.17
CA ILE A 183 -20.00 -12.09 11.88
C ILE A 183 -19.45 -13.44 12.38
N LEU A 184 -18.20 -13.76 12.07
CA LEU A 184 -17.57 -15.02 12.47
C LEU A 184 -17.51 -15.17 13.99
N ILE A 185 -17.07 -14.14 14.71
CA ILE A 185 -17.02 -14.14 16.18
C ILE A 185 -18.43 -14.22 16.77
N ALA A 186 -19.39 -13.47 16.23
CA ALA A 186 -20.77 -13.48 16.69
C ALA A 186 -21.41 -14.86 16.51
N THR A 187 -21.17 -15.54 15.39
CA THR A 187 -21.67 -16.91 15.15
C THR A 187 -21.07 -17.90 16.13
N LEU A 188 -19.75 -17.88 16.34
CA LEU A 188 -19.09 -18.79 17.29
C LEU A 188 -19.57 -18.58 18.72
N ALA A 189 -19.65 -17.33 19.17
CA ALA A 189 -20.11 -17.00 20.51
C ALA A 189 -21.60 -17.33 20.71
N ALA A 190 -22.44 -17.10 19.70
CA ALA A 190 -23.86 -17.45 19.75
C ALA A 190 -24.08 -18.96 19.85
N LEU A 191 -23.34 -19.76 19.07
CA LEU A 191 -23.39 -21.21 19.13
C LEU A 191 -22.90 -21.75 20.48
N ALA A 192 -21.80 -21.20 21.01
CA ALA A 192 -21.29 -21.57 22.33
C ALA A 192 -22.28 -21.22 23.45
N ALA A 193 -22.90 -20.03 23.40
CA ALA A 193 -23.90 -19.62 24.39
C ALA A 193 -25.15 -20.50 24.36
N GLY A 194 -25.64 -20.87 23.17
CA GLY A 194 -26.73 -21.83 23.02
C GLY A 194 -26.36 -23.21 23.59
N ALA A 195 -25.15 -23.69 23.30
CA ALA A 195 -24.67 -24.96 23.82
C ALA A 195 -24.51 -24.98 25.34
N ILE A 196 -23.97 -23.91 25.95
CA ILE A 196 -23.83 -23.79 27.40
C ILE A 196 -25.20 -23.75 28.07
N LYS A 197 -26.14 -22.98 27.53
CA LYS A 197 -27.49 -22.88 28.09
C LYS A 197 -28.20 -24.24 28.08
N GLY A 198 -28.16 -24.94 26.96
CA GLY A 198 -28.76 -26.27 26.87
C GLY A 198 -28.09 -27.28 27.81
N PHE A 199 -26.77 -27.20 28.01
CA PHE A 199 -26.04 -28.04 28.96
C PHE A 199 -26.42 -27.76 30.42
N VAL A 200 -26.53 -26.49 30.81
CA VAL A 200 -26.95 -26.09 32.17
C VAL A 200 -28.38 -26.57 32.46
N ILE A 201 -29.29 -26.48 31.49
CA ILE A 201 -30.67 -26.98 31.64
C ILE A 201 -30.70 -28.51 31.76
N ALA A 202 -29.81 -29.23 31.07
CA ALA A 202 -29.73 -30.68 31.12
C ALA A 202 -29.12 -31.21 32.43
N CYS A 203 -28.10 -30.53 33.00
CA CYS A 203 -27.50 -30.92 34.28
C CYS A 203 -28.28 -30.44 35.51
N GLY A 204 -29.18 -29.46 35.37
CA GLY A 204 -30.02 -28.95 36.44
C GLY A 204 -31.35 -29.71 36.64
N LYS A 205 -31.61 -30.72 35.83
CA LYS A 205 -32.70 -31.70 35.99
C LYS A 205 -32.15 -33.00 36.57
#